data_AF-A0A2E0DDC7-F1
#
_entry.id   AF-A0A2E0DDC7-F1
#
_cell.length_a   1.000
_cell.length_b   1.000
_cell.length_c   1.000
_cell.angle_alpha   90.00
_cell.angle_beta   90.00
_cell.angle_gamma   90.00
#
_symmetry.space_group_name_H-M   'P 1'
#
loop_
_entity.id
_entity.type
_entity.pdbx_description
1 polymer ?
#
loop_
_entity_poly.entity_id
_entity_poly.type
_entity_poly.pdbx_seq_one_letter_code
_entity_poly.pdbx_strand_id
1 'polypeptide(L)' 'GNLKVQDACGILSPTGASQWSEVYVFNDVSVTNGNAELNIDWVNDYGESGVSTLTNWSGGNWPDLN' A
#
# COMPACT_ATOMS: atom_id res chain seq x y z
N GLY A 1 3.36 1.92 15.44
CA GLY A 1 4.28 1.71 14.32
C GLY A 1 4.38 2.99 13.52
N ASN A 2 5.24 3.01 12.51
CA ASN A 2 5.39 4.09 11.55
C ASN A 2 5.20 3.61 10.09
N LEU A 3 4.61 2.42 9.92
CA LEU A 3 4.24 1.86 8.63
C LEU A 3 3.36 2.84 7.85
N LYS A 4 3.74 3.08 6.59
CA LYS A 4 3.06 3.95 5.66
C LYS A 4 3.31 3.48 4.23
N VAL A 5 2.44 3.91 3.32
CA VAL A 5 2.69 3.83 1.88
C VAL A 5 3.49 5.06 1.46
N GLN A 6 4.58 4.84 0.73
CA GLN A 6 5.39 5.88 0.13
C GLN A 6 5.21 5.84 -1.38
N ASP A 7 5.06 7.01 -2.00
CA ASP A 7 5.19 7.18 -3.45
C ASP A 7 6.61 7.63 -3.80
N ALA A 8 7.19 6.98 -4.81
CA ALA A 8 8.44 7.38 -5.44
C ALA A 8 8.32 7.21 -6.96
N CYS A 9 7.95 8.29 -7.66
CA CYS A 9 7.79 8.32 -9.11
C CYS A 9 6.70 7.36 -9.64
N GLY A 10 5.54 7.28 -8.95
CA GLY A 10 4.43 6.41 -9.33
C GLY A 10 4.60 4.96 -8.88
N ILE A 11 5.65 4.66 -8.11
CA ILE A 11 5.83 3.37 -7.46
C ILE A 11 5.44 3.52 -6.00
N LEU A 12 4.37 2.84 -5.62
CA LEU A 12 3.90 2.80 -4.25
C LEU A 12 4.53 1.62 -3.51
N SER A 13 5.21 1.89 -2.39
CA SER A 13 5.92 0.88 -1.60
C SER A 13 5.67 1.05 -0.10
N PRO A 14 5.74 -0.03 0.70
CA PRO A 14 5.68 0.09 2.14
C PRO A 14 6.99 0.69 2.68
N THR A 15 6.91 1.51 3.72
CA THR A 15 8.08 1.93 4.49
C THR A 15 7.73 2.03 5.98
N GLY A 16 8.73 1.77 6.84
CA GLY A 16 8.53 1.69 8.29
C GLY A 16 8.07 0.30 8.73
N ALA A 17 7.58 0.22 9.96
CA ALA A 17 7.13 -1.02 10.60
C ALA A 17 5.81 -0.82 11.34
N SER A 18 5.05 -1.91 11.53
CA SER A 18 3.79 -1.88 12.29
C SER A 18 4.03 -1.55 13.78
N GLN A 19 2.96 -1.46 14.59
CA GLN A 19 3.14 -1.31 16.04
C GLN A 19 3.73 -2.55 16.73
N TRP A 20 3.76 -3.68 16.02
CA TRP A 20 4.37 -4.93 16.44
C TRP A 20 5.73 -5.18 15.78
N SER A 21 6.28 -4.17 15.10
CA SER A 21 7.57 -4.21 14.40
C SER A 21 7.62 -5.10 13.15
N GLU A 22 6.47 -5.48 12.59
CA GLU A 22 6.41 -6.23 11.33
C GLU A 22 6.82 -5.34 10.16
N VAL A 23 7.51 -5.94 9.19
CA VAL A 23 7.91 -5.32 7.93
C VAL A 23 7.12 -5.96 6.79
N TYR A 24 6.69 -5.14 5.83
CA TYR A 24 5.79 -5.55 4.76
C TYR A 24 6.49 -5.44 3.40
N VAL A 25 6.12 -6.33 2.50
CA VAL A 25 6.44 -6.30 1.07
C VAL A 25 5.13 -6.21 0.31
N PHE A 26 5.06 -5.33 -0.70
CA PHE A 26 3.92 -5.31 -1.63
C PHE A 26 4.26 -6.16 -2.84
N ASN A 27 3.46 -7.19 -3.09
CA ASN A 27 3.60 -8.09 -4.22
C ASN A 27 3.02 -7.47 -5.50
N ASP A 28 1.90 -6.76 -5.34
CA ASP A 28 1.22 -6.02 -6.40
C ASP A 28 0.56 -4.77 -5.82
N VAL A 29 0.53 -3.72 -6.64
CA VAL A 29 -0.18 -2.49 -6.33
C VAL A 29 -0.95 -2.04 -7.56
N SER A 30 -2.25 -1.83 -7.42
CA SER A 30 -3.11 -1.40 -8.52
C SER A 30 -4.15 -0.38 -8.07
N VAL A 31 -4.50 0.55 -8.95
CA VAL A 31 -5.57 1.51 -8.73
C VAL A 31 -6.81 1.14 -9.54
N THR A 32 -7.98 1.20 -8.92
CA THR A 32 -9.28 0.90 -9.54
C THR A 32 -10.28 2.04 -9.35
N ASN A 33 -11.43 1.93 -10.02
CA ASN A 33 -12.53 2.89 -9.89
C ASN A 33 -12.12 4.34 -10.21
N GLY A 34 -11.40 4.55 -11.32
CA GLY A 34 -10.90 5.88 -11.71
C GLY A 34 -9.92 6.47 -10.68
N ASN A 35 -9.06 5.62 -10.12
CA ASN A 35 -8.07 5.92 -9.08
C ASN A 35 -8.65 6.30 -7.71
N ALA A 36 -9.92 6.01 -7.44
CA ALA A 36 -10.53 6.22 -6.11
C ALA A 36 -10.16 5.11 -5.10
N GLU A 37 -9.71 3.95 -5.59
CA GLU A 37 -9.40 2.78 -4.78
C GLU A 37 -7.98 2.30 -5.06
N LEU A 38 -7.21 2.01 -4.00
CA LEU A 38 -5.88 1.43 -4.09
C LEU A 38 -5.91 0.01 -3.54
N ASN A 39 -5.62 -0.96 -4.39
CA ASN A 39 -5.50 -2.36 -4.02
C ASN A 39 -4.03 -2.72 -3.83
N ILE A 40 -3.72 -3.36 -2.70
CA ILE A 40 -2.37 -3.76 -2.33
C ILE A 40 -2.40 -5.24 -1.94
N ASP A 41 -1.69 -6.07 -2.70
CA ASP A 41 -1.31 -7.42 -2.27
C ASP A 41 -0.03 -7.31 -1.46
N TRP A 42 -0.04 -7.81 -0.23
CA TRP A 42 1.08 -7.72 0.69
C TRP A 42 1.39 -9.03 1.41
N VAL A 43 2.63 -9.15 1.85
CA VAL A 43 3.12 -10.17 2.78
C VAL A 43 3.99 -9.51 3.85
N ASN A 44 3.91 -9.98 5.10
CA ASN A 44 4.80 -9.55 6.17
C ASN A 44 5.96 -10.55 6.40
N ASP A 45 6.92 -10.16 7.22
CA ASP A 45 8.09 -10.95 7.57
C ASP A 45 7.78 -12.21 8.41
N TYR A 46 6.54 -12.39 8.83
CA TYR A 46 6.02 -13.60 9.48
C TYR A 46 5.29 -14.55 8.53
N GLY A 47 5.17 -14.19 7.25
CA GLY A 47 4.51 -14.98 6.22
C GLY A 47 2.99 -14.82 6.18
N GLU A 48 2.42 -13.92 6.98
CA GLU A 48 1.02 -13.52 6.83
C GLU A 48 0.87 -12.64 5.60
N SER A 49 -0.23 -12.82 4.87
CA SER A 49 -0.48 -12.10 3.62
C SER A 49 -1.95 -11.78 3.46
N GLY A 50 -2.22 -10.82 2.58
CA GLY A 50 -3.58 -10.43 2.26
C GLY A 50 -3.65 -9.42 1.13
N VAL A 51 -4.88 -9.15 0.71
CA VAL A 51 -5.18 -8.06 -0.22
C VAL A 51 -5.99 -7.02 0.55
N SER A 52 -5.59 -5.76 0.43
CA SER A 52 -6.23 -4.63 1.09
C SER A 52 -6.65 -3.58 0.08
N THR A 53 -7.88 -3.09 0.20
CA THR A 53 -8.41 -2.00 -0.62
C THR A 53 -8.53 -0.74 0.24
N LEU A 54 -7.72 0.26 -0.06
CA LEU A 54 -7.74 1.56 0.60
C LEU A 54 -8.66 2.50 -0.16
N THR A 55 -9.62 3.10 0.55
CA THR A 55 -10.63 4.01 0.01
C THR A 55 -10.65 5.33 0.79
N ASN A 56 -11.36 6.34 0.27
CA ASN A 56 -11.60 7.63 0.95
C ASN A 56 -10.32 8.39 1.33
N TRP A 57 -9.31 8.38 0.47
CA TRP A 57 -8.12 9.19 0.69
C TRP A 57 -8.46 10.68 0.60
N SER A 58 -8.17 11.44 1.67
CA SER A 58 -8.47 12.88 1.74
C SER A 58 -7.66 13.72 0.74
N GLY A 59 -6.57 13.16 0.18
CA GLY A 59 -5.79 13.78 -0.90
C GLY A 59 -6.45 13.71 -2.27
N GLY A 60 -7.60 13.05 -2.40
CA GLY A 60 -8.31 12.84 -3.66
C GLY A 60 -8.06 11.44 -4.21
N ASN A 61 -7.78 11.36 -5.52
CA ASN A 61 -7.51 10.09 -6.20
C ASN A 61 -6.04 9.69 -6.01
N TRP A 62 -5.79 8.39 -5.87
CA TRP A 62 -4.45 7.81 -5.84
C TRP A 62 -3.66 8.13 -7.13
N PRO A 63 -2.33 8.26 -7.06
CA PRO A 63 -1.52 8.54 -8.24
C PRO A 63 -1.65 7.42 -9.28
N ASP A 64 -1.47 7.77 -10.56
CA ASP A 64 -1.25 6.77 -11.60
C ASP A 64 0.04 6.00 -11.30
N LEU A 65 -0.03 4.69 -11.51
CA LEU A 65 1.10 3.79 -11.30
C LEU A 65 1.84 3.61 -12.64
N ASN A 66 3.18 3.69 -12.62
CA ASN A 66 4.04 3.55 -13.80
C ASN A 66 4.34 2.09 -14.16
#